data_AF-A0A957CUS3-F1
#
_entry.id   AF-A0A957CUS3-F1
#
_cell.length_a   1.000
_cell.length_b   1.000
_cell.length_c   1.000
_cell.angle_alpha   90.00
_cell.angle_beta   90.00
_cell.angle_gamma   90.00
#
_symmetry.space_group_name_H-M   'P 1'
#
loop_
_entity.id
_entity.type
_entity.pdbx_description
1 polymer ?
#
loop_
_entity_poly.entity_id
_entity_poly.type
_entity_poly.pdbx_seq_one_letter_code
_entity_poly.pdbx_strand_id
1 'polypeptide(L)'
;MDIQHLVDRLEQSLNESYRIPLSAYLLVHEDRVFSIIDQMRVAVPEEVKRANRIEAEKDRILAQAKEEAERIRDLAKKEASELVNRDAIMSTAQQRSDNILERARRDAEALRQDADAYVVEVLLKLEEDLLRSLGVVRNGLDKVQVDDPAAGSHESISDS
;
A
#
# COMPACT_ATOMS: atom_id res chain seq x y z
N MET A 1 -4.68 -47.17 -37.26
CA MET A 1 -4.21 -48.36 -36.52
C MET A 1 -3.02 -47.93 -35.69
N ASP A 2 -3.00 -48.31 -34.44
CA ASP A 2 -1.87 -48.03 -33.55
C ASP A 2 -0.68 -48.93 -33.90
N ILE A 3 0.53 -48.44 -33.66
CA ILE A 3 1.77 -49.20 -33.89
C ILE A 3 1.74 -50.51 -33.10
N GLN A 4 1.20 -50.46 -31.87
CA GLN A 4 1.08 -51.60 -30.98
C GLN A 4 0.20 -52.69 -31.58
N HIS A 5 -0.94 -52.31 -32.15
CA HIS A 5 -1.86 -53.25 -32.77
C HIS A 5 -1.28 -53.91 -34.05
N LEU A 6 -0.37 -53.24 -34.76
CA LEU A 6 0.34 -53.84 -35.89
C LEU A 6 1.42 -54.83 -35.43
N VAL A 7 2.13 -54.51 -34.34
CA VAL A 7 3.09 -55.42 -33.70
C VAL A 7 2.39 -56.67 -33.18
N ASP A 8 1.27 -56.51 -32.46
CA ASP A 8 0.50 -57.62 -31.91
C ASP A 8 -0.02 -58.56 -33.03
N ARG A 9 -0.46 -57.98 -34.16
CA ARG A 9 -0.89 -58.76 -35.33
C ARG A 9 0.25 -59.49 -36.01
N LEU A 10 1.44 -58.88 -36.08
CA LEU A 10 2.63 -59.53 -36.63
C LEU A 10 3.06 -60.69 -35.73
N GLU A 11 3.11 -60.48 -34.42
CA GLU A 11 3.43 -61.49 -33.43
C GLU A 11 2.44 -62.66 -33.48
N GLN A 12 1.14 -62.37 -33.56
CA GLN A 12 0.11 -63.39 -33.73
C GLN A 12 0.32 -64.19 -35.03
N SER A 13 0.60 -63.52 -36.15
CA SER A 13 0.84 -64.19 -37.43
C SER A 13 2.08 -65.10 -37.40
N LEU A 14 3.12 -64.71 -36.65
CA LEU A 14 4.31 -65.53 -36.45
C LEU A 14 4.02 -66.71 -35.51
N ASN A 15 3.27 -66.51 -34.42
CA ASN A 15 2.91 -67.58 -33.49
C ASN A 15 1.97 -68.64 -34.10
N GLU A 16 1.08 -68.23 -35.02
CA GLU A 16 0.20 -69.13 -35.78
C GLU A 16 0.93 -69.93 -36.87
N SER A 17 2.20 -69.61 -37.16
CA SER A 17 2.97 -70.22 -38.24
C SER A 17 3.53 -71.60 -37.89
N TYR A 18 3.65 -72.49 -38.88
CA TYR A 18 4.08 -73.87 -38.65
C TYR A 18 5.61 -73.96 -38.47
N ARG A 19 6.06 -74.50 -37.33
CA ARG A 19 7.49 -74.73 -37.08
C ARG A 19 7.94 -76.03 -37.76
N ILE A 20 9.01 -75.95 -38.55
CA ILE A 20 9.55 -77.10 -39.26
C ILE A 20 10.35 -77.98 -38.26
N PRO A 21 10.00 -79.27 -38.07
CA PRO A 21 10.68 -80.16 -37.14
C PRO A 21 12.17 -80.29 -37.46
N LEU A 22 13.02 -80.39 -36.42
CA LEU A 22 14.48 -80.47 -36.52
C LEU A 22 15.14 -79.25 -37.20
N SER A 23 14.44 -78.12 -37.33
CA SER A 23 15.00 -76.88 -37.86
C SER A 23 14.65 -75.66 -37.00
N ALA A 24 15.42 -74.58 -37.13
CA ALA A 24 15.11 -73.28 -36.52
C ALA A 24 14.16 -72.41 -37.37
N TYR A 25 13.66 -72.92 -38.50
CA TYR A 25 12.85 -72.16 -39.46
C TYR A 25 11.35 -72.27 -39.18
N LEU A 26 10.65 -71.18 -39.45
CA LEU A 26 9.20 -71.03 -39.31
C LEU A 26 8.61 -70.85 -40.71
N LEU A 27 7.59 -71.64 -41.06
CA LEU A 27 6.88 -71.51 -42.33
C LEU A 27 5.74 -70.50 -42.17
N VAL A 28 5.88 -69.36 -42.81
CA VAL A 28 5.00 -68.19 -42.62
C VAL A 28 4.25 -67.85 -43.90
N HIS A 29 3.02 -67.35 -43.75
CA HIS A 29 2.27 -66.77 -44.87
C HIS A 29 2.86 -65.42 -45.27
N GLU A 30 3.53 -65.42 -46.43
CA GLU A 30 4.22 -64.26 -46.99
C GLU A 30 3.30 -63.02 -47.08
N ASP A 31 2.15 -63.13 -47.76
CA ASP A 31 1.21 -62.03 -47.96
C ASP A 31 0.71 -61.39 -46.66
N ARG A 32 0.49 -62.21 -45.62
CA ARG A 32 -0.02 -61.75 -44.32
C ARG A 32 1.05 -60.95 -43.58
N VAL A 33 2.30 -61.39 -43.62
CA VAL A 33 3.41 -60.66 -42.97
C VAL A 33 3.79 -59.41 -43.73
N PHE A 34 3.92 -59.49 -45.06
CA PHE A 34 4.26 -58.33 -45.88
C PHE A 34 3.20 -57.22 -45.79
N SER A 35 1.91 -57.57 -45.78
CA SER A 35 0.84 -56.57 -45.62
C SER A 35 0.86 -55.87 -44.26
N ILE A 36 1.28 -56.55 -43.18
CA ILE A 36 1.46 -55.92 -41.86
C ILE A 36 2.70 -55.02 -41.86
N ILE A 37 3.81 -55.47 -42.47
CA ILE A 37 5.03 -54.66 -42.61
C ILE A 37 4.74 -53.39 -43.41
N ASP A 38 4.00 -53.47 -44.52
CA ASP A 38 3.64 -52.29 -45.32
C ASP A 38 2.75 -51.31 -44.53
N GLN A 39 1.82 -51.81 -43.73
CA GLN A 39 1.04 -50.98 -42.81
C GLN A 39 1.93 -50.31 -41.75
N MET A 40 2.93 -51.02 -41.20
CA MET A 40 3.89 -50.46 -40.26
C MET A 40 4.76 -49.38 -40.91
N ARG A 41 5.20 -49.57 -42.16
CA ARG A 41 5.99 -48.56 -42.89
C ARG A 41 5.26 -47.23 -43.08
N VAL A 42 3.93 -47.24 -43.08
CA VAL A 42 3.11 -46.03 -43.13
C VAL A 42 2.78 -45.49 -41.75
N ALA A 43 2.39 -46.36 -40.81
CA ALA A 43 1.89 -45.94 -39.50
C ALA A 43 3.00 -45.49 -38.53
N VAL A 44 4.13 -46.21 -38.50
CA VAL A 44 5.24 -45.94 -37.56
C VAL A 44 5.80 -44.52 -37.74
N PRO A 45 6.14 -44.06 -38.96
CA PRO A 45 6.71 -42.72 -39.12
C PRO A 45 5.73 -41.61 -38.74
N GLU A 46 4.43 -41.80 -39.00
CA GLU A 46 3.41 -40.82 -38.64
C GLU A 46 3.19 -40.74 -37.12
N GLU A 47 3.25 -41.87 -36.41
CA GLU A 47 3.19 -41.88 -34.94
C GLU A 47 4.40 -41.20 -34.32
N VAL A 48 5.61 -41.48 -34.83
CA VAL A 48 6.84 -40.82 -34.38
C VAL A 48 6.78 -39.30 -34.63
N LYS A 49 6.28 -38.86 -35.79
CA LYS A 49 6.08 -37.43 -36.06
C LYS A 49 5.07 -36.81 -35.10
N ARG A 50 3.98 -37.50 -34.77
CA ARG A 50 3.00 -37.03 -33.77
C ARG A 50 3.65 -36.89 -32.40
N ALA A 51 4.37 -37.90 -31.93
CA ALA A 51 5.07 -37.87 -30.65
C ALA A 51 6.04 -36.67 -30.57
N ASN A 52 6.86 -36.47 -31.60
CA ASN A 52 7.80 -35.34 -31.65
C ASN A 52 7.09 -33.97 -31.64
N ARG A 53 5.92 -33.86 -32.29
CA ARG A 53 5.12 -32.63 -32.24
C ARG A 53 4.57 -32.36 -30.85
N ILE A 54 4.05 -33.39 -30.17
CA ILE A 54 3.55 -33.28 -28.81
C ILE A 54 4.68 -32.88 -27.85
N GLU A 55 5.86 -33.45 -28.01
CA GLU A 55 7.04 -33.09 -27.22
C GLU A 55 7.44 -31.62 -27.43
N ALA A 56 7.53 -31.17 -28.69
CA ALA A 56 7.83 -29.77 -29.00
C ALA A 56 6.77 -28.80 -28.48
N GLU A 57 5.49 -29.18 -28.53
CA GLU A 57 4.39 -28.36 -28.01
C GLU A 57 4.41 -28.30 -26.48
N LYS A 58 4.69 -29.42 -25.81
CA LYS A 58 4.91 -29.47 -24.36
C LYS A 58 6.04 -28.54 -23.95
N ASP A 59 7.18 -28.59 -24.63
CA ASP A 59 8.33 -27.72 -24.31
C ASP A 59 8.00 -26.24 -24.51
N ARG A 60 7.26 -25.92 -25.58
CA ARG A 60 6.75 -24.57 -25.82
C ARG A 60 5.83 -24.10 -24.69
N ILE A 61 4.86 -24.92 -24.28
CA ILE A 61 3.93 -24.59 -23.20
C ILE A 61 4.69 -24.38 -21.89
N LEU A 62 5.66 -25.24 -21.59
CA LEU A 62 6.49 -25.11 -20.40
C LEU A 62 7.32 -23.82 -20.41
N ALA A 63 7.89 -23.45 -21.56
CA ALA A 63 8.62 -22.19 -21.70
C ALA A 63 7.70 -20.99 -21.47
N GLN A 64 6.52 -20.97 -22.09
CA GLN A 64 5.52 -19.90 -21.90
C GLN A 64 5.04 -19.81 -20.45
N ALA A 65 4.75 -20.94 -19.81
CA ALA A 65 4.33 -20.98 -18.41
C ALA A 65 5.42 -20.44 -17.47
N LYS A 66 6.69 -20.76 -17.73
CA LYS A 66 7.82 -20.20 -16.98
C LYS A 66 7.92 -18.69 -17.16
N GLU A 67 7.83 -18.20 -18.40
CA GLU A 67 7.88 -16.76 -18.67
C GLU A 67 6.73 -16.01 -17.99
N GLU A 68 5.51 -16.56 -18.04
CA GLU A 68 4.35 -16.00 -17.35
C GLU A 68 4.55 -15.98 -15.83
N ALA A 69 5.06 -17.08 -15.24
CA ALA A 69 5.32 -17.15 -13.82
C ALA A 69 6.37 -16.12 -13.38
N GLU A 70 7.44 -15.93 -14.15
CA GLU A 70 8.44 -14.89 -13.90
C GLU A 70 7.81 -13.50 -13.97
N ARG A 71 6.98 -13.23 -14.98
CA ARG A 71 6.27 -11.95 -15.15
C ARG A 71 5.33 -11.65 -13.98
N ILE A 72 4.52 -12.63 -13.57
CA ILE A 72 3.61 -12.49 -12.42
C ILE A 72 4.40 -12.20 -11.15
N ARG A 73 5.50 -12.93 -10.92
CA ARG A 73 6.33 -12.74 -9.73
C ARG A 73 6.97 -11.34 -9.71
N ASP A 74 7.43 -10.85 -10.85
CA ASP A 74 8.05 -9.53 -10.92
C ASP A 74 7.01 -8.41 -10.76
N LEU A 75 5.80 -8.58 -11.30
CA LEU A 75 4.68 -7.68 -11.05
C LEU A 75 4.31 -7.64 -9.55
N ALA A 76 4.16 -8.81 -8.92
CA ALA A 76 3.84 -8.91 -7.49
C ALA A 76 4.93 -8.26 -6.61
N LYS A 77 6.21 -8.43 -6.94
CA LYS A 77 7.31 -7.75 -6.25
C LYS A 77 7.23 -6.23 -6.39
N LYS A 78 6.88 -5.74 -7.58
CA LYS A 78 6.73 -4.30 -7.84
C LYS A 78 5.56 -3.73 -7.02
N GLU A 79 4.40 -4.38 -7.05
CA GLU A 79 3.22 -3.96 -6.28
C GLU A 79 3.49 -3.97 -4.77
N ALA A 80 4.17 -5.01 -4.25
CA ALA A 80 4.55 -5.07 -2.85
C ALA A 80 5.48 -3.91 -2.45
N SER A 81 6.47 -3.57 -3.30
CA SER A 81 7.36 -2.44 -3.07
C SER A 81 6.60 -1.10 -3.07
N GLU A 82 5.66 -0.92 -4.01
CA GLU A 82 4.82 0.28 -4.06
C GLU A 82 3.91 0.42 -2.83
N LEU A 83 3.35 -0.69 -2.32
CA LEU A 83 2.55 -0.70 -1.09
C LEU A 83 3.38 -0.30 0.12
N VAL A 84 4.55 -0.91 0.31
CA VAL A 84 5.45 -0.57 1.43
C VAL A 84 5.87 0.89 1.37
N ASN A 85 6.19 1.40 0.17
CA ASN A 85 6.51 2.82 -0.01
C ASN A 85 5.33 3.72 0.35
N ARG A 86 4.11 3.37 -0.06
CA ARG A 86 2.89 4.13 0.26
C ARG A 86 2.64 4.14 1.77
N ASP A 87 2.80 3.01 2.45
CA ASP A 87 2.63 2.90 3.90
C ASP A 87 3.69 3.71 4.65
N ALA A 88 4.95 3.67 4.22
CA ALA A 88 6.02 4.47 4.80
C ALA A 88 5.76 5.98 4.65
N ILE A 89 5.28 6.41 3.49
CA ILE A 89 4.88 7.80 3.24
C ILE A 89 3.70 8.19 4.13
N MET A 90 2.68 7.32 4.24
CA MET A 90 1.51 7.56 5.09
C MET A 90 1.89 7.68 6.57
N SER A 91 2.73 6.77 7.07
CA SER A 91 3.23 6.81 8.45
C SER A 91 4.03 8.09 8.72
N THR A 92 4.89 8.48 7.79
CA THR A 92 5.68 9.72 7.91
C THR A 92 4.77 10.96 7.88
N ALA A 93 3.76 10.98 7.01
CA ALA A 93 2.78 12.05 6.94
C ALA A 93 1.96 12.16 8.23
N GLN A 94 1.53 11.04 8.80
CA GLN A 94 0.82 11.02 10.08
C GLN A 94 1.69 11.56 11.21
N GLN A 95 2.94 11.09 11.34
CA GLN A 95 3.87 11.58 12.35
C GLN A 95 4.13 13.10 12.21
N ARG A 96 4.25 13.59 10.99
CA ARG A 96 4.40 15.03 10.71
C ARG A 96 3.13 15.81 11.10
N SER A 97 1.96 15.27 10.79
CA SER A 97 0.67 15.86 11.18
C SER A 97 0.56 15.98 12.70
N ASP A 98 0.87 14.90 13.42
CA ASP A 98 0.84 14.90 14.89
C ASP A 98 1.82 15.92 15.47
N ASN A 99 3.02 16.03 14.89
CA ASN A 99 3.99 17.03 15.32
C ASN A 99 3.50 18.47 15.07
N ILE A 100 2.84 18.73 13.93
CA ILE A 100 2.25 20.03 13.62
C ILE A 100 1.14 20.36 14.62
N LEU A 101 0.26 19.42 14.92
CA LEU A 101 -0.83 19.61 15.89
C LEU A 101 -0.28 19.89 17.30
N GLU A 102 0.75 19.14 17.73
CA GLU A 102 1.37 19.36 19.04
C GLU A 102 2.14 20.68 19.13
N ARG A 103 2.73 21.17 18.03
CA ARG A 103 3.31 22.52 17.98
C ARG A 103 2.21 23.58 18.03
N ALA A 104 1.18 23.46 17.19
CA ALA A 104 0.08 24.41 17.14
C ALA A 104 -0.64 24.54 18.49
N ARG A 105 -0.83 23.43 19.23
CA ARG A 105 -1.37 23.45 20.59
C ARG A 105 -0.48 24.21 21.57
N ARG A 106 0.83 23.97 21.54
CA ARG A 106 1.79 24.67 22.38
C ARG A 106 1.86 26.15 22.06
N ASP A 107 1.89 26.51 20.78
CA ASP A 107 1.94 27.90 20.34
C ASP A 107 0.64 28.63 20.71
N ALA A 108 -0.52 27.98 20.60
CA ALA A 108 -1.80 28.54 21.01
C ALA A 108 -1.88 28.77 22.53
N GLU A 109 -1.35 27.83 23.33
CA GLU A 109 -1.30 27.99 24.79
C GLU A 109 -0.35 29.12 25.19
N ALA A 110 0.84 29.18 24.59
CA ALA A 110 1.80 30.26 24.82
C ALA A 110 1.19 31.63 24.44
N LEU A 111 0.53 31.72 23.29
CA LEU A 111 -0.12 32.95 22.84
C LEU A 111 -1.23 33.40 23.80
N ARG A 112 -1.99 32.45 24.36
CA ARG A 112 -3.01 32.78 25.38
C ARG A 112 -2.37 33.34 26.64
N GLN A 113 -1.30 32.72 27.13
CA GLN A 113 -0.59 33.19 28.32
C GLN A 113 0.02 34.57 28.11
N ASP A 114 0.63 34.81 26.95
CA ASP A 114 1.18 36.12 26.57
C ASP A 114 0.08 37.19 26.49
N ALA A 115 -1.08 36.84 25.92
CA ALA A 115 -2.22 37.75 25.84
C ALA A 115 -2.78 38.08 27.23
N ASP A 116 -2.93 37.09 28.11
CA ASP A 116 -3.39 37.28 29.48
C ASP A 116 -2.40 38.18 30.27
N ALA A 117 -1.09 37.94 30.13
CA ALA A 117 -0.05 38.77 30.74
C ALA A 117 -0.10 40.22 30.24
N TYR A 118 -0.27 40.41 28.92
CA TYR A 118 -0.40 41.74 28.32
C TYR A 118 -1.65 42.48 28.83
N VAL A 119 -2.79 41.80 28.95
CA VAL A 119 -4.03 42.39 29.50
C VAL A 119 -3.80 42.87 30.94
N VAL A 120 -3.13 42.07 31.77
CA VAL A 120 -2.80 42.47 33.15
C VAL A 120 -1.91 43.70 33.17
N GLU A 121 -0.86 43.74 32.34
CA GLU A 121 0.04 44.91 32.25
C GLU A 121 -0.72 46.19 31.86
N VAL A 122 -1.58 46.10 30.85
CA VAL A 122 -2.39 47.23 30.39
C VAL A 122 -3.37 47.70 31.47
N LEU A 123 -4.03 46.78 32.17
CA LEU A 123 -4.97 47.12 33.24
C LEU A 123 -4.26 47.77 34.44
N LEU A 124 -3.08 47.28 34.83
CA LEU A 124 -2.27 47.88 35.89
C LEU A 124 -1.85 49.31 35.54
N LYS A 125 -1.43 49.53 34.29
CA LYS A 125 -1.07 50.87 33.81
C LYS A 125 -2.26 51.83 33.80
N LEU A 126 -3.43 51.33 33.38
CA LEU A 126 -4.68 52.10 33.41
C LEU A 126 -5.07 52.46 34.85
N GLU A 127 -4.93 51.53 35.81
CA GLU A 127 -5.16 51.81 37.23
C GLU A 127 -4.26 52.93 37.75
N GLU A 128 -2.96 52.89 37.44
CA GLU A 128 -2.02 53.93 37.85
C GLU A 128 -2.41 55.31 37.28
N ASP A 129 -2.77 55.37 35.99
CA ASP A 129 -3.18 56.61 35.32
C ASP A 129 -4.50 57.16 35.89
N LEU A 130 -5.45 56.30 36.25
CA LEU A 130 -6.70 56.70 36.91
C LEU A 130 -6.44 57.22 38.33
N LEU A 131 -5.58 56.57 39.12
CA LEU A 131 -5.20 57.04 40.44
C LEU A 131 -4.51 58.41 40.38
N ARG A 132 -3.62 58.62 39.41
CA ARG A 132 -2.97 59.92 39.18
C ARG A 132 -4.01 60.98 38.83
N SER A 133 -4.92 60.68 37.91
CA SER A 133 -5.99 61.58 37.49
C SER A 133 -6.92 61.94 38.64
N LEU A 134 -7.31 60.96 39.46
CA LEU A 134 -8.11 61.17 40.67
C LEU A 134 -7.39 62.06 41.68
N GLY A 135 -6.07 61.87 41.84
CA GLY A 135 -5.24 62.74 42.67
C GLY A 135 -5.26 64.20 42.21
N VAL A 136 -5.17 64.45 40.90
CA VAL A 136 -5.29 65.80 40.33
C VAL A 136 -6.67 66.40 40.60
N VAL A 137 -7.74 65.62 40.42
CA VAL A 137 -9.12 66.08 40.69
C VAL A 137 -9.31 66.43 42.17
N ARG A 138 -8.84 65.58 43.09
CA ARG A 138 -8.91 65.84 44.54
C ARG A 138 -8.15 67.10 44.93
N ASN A 139 -6.90 67.23 44.48
CA ASN A 139 -6.11 68.44 44.73
C ASN A 139 -6.77 69.71 44.16
N GLY A 140 -7.46 69.61 43.02
CA GLY A 140 -8.23 70.69 42.44
C GLY A 140 -9.45 71.07 43.29
N LEU A 141 -10.20 70.08 43.78
CA LEU A 141 -11.34 70.29 44.69
C LEU A 141 -10.92 70.93 46.01
N ASP A 142 -9.84 70.43 46.63
CA ASP A 142 -9.30 70.98 47.87
C ASP A 142 -8.91 72.45 47.70
N LYS A 143 -8.27 72.81 46.58
CA LYS A 143 -7.94 74.22 46.28
C LYS A 143 -9.18 75.10 46.15
N VAL A 144 -10.22 74.65 45.44
CA VAL A 144 -11.47 75.42 45.30
C VAL A 144 -12.20 75.57 46.64
N GLN A 145 -12.18 74.56 47.50
CA GLN A 145 -12.74 74.66 48.86
C GLN A 145 -11.93 75.57 49.78
N VAL A 146 -10.60 75.64 49.62
CA VAL A 146 -9.74 76.55 50.39
C VAL A 146 -9.84 77.99 49.87
N ASP A 147 -10.04 78.18 48.57
CA ASP A 147 -10.20 79.50 47.93
C ASP A 147 -11.65 80.04 47.99
N ASP A 148 -12.60 79.31 48.59
CA ASP A 148 -13.95 79.80 48.94
C ASP A 148 -14.05 80.19 50.43
N PRO A 149 -13.67 81.43 50.81
CA PRO A 149 -13.76 81.91 52.19
C PRO A 149 -15.22 82.17 52.66
N ALA A 150 -16.25 81.87 51.87
CA ALA A 150 -17.63 82.20 52.20
C ALA A 150 -18.40 81.09 52.96
N ALA A 151 -17.85 79.89 53.12
CA ALA A 151 -18.53 78.79 53.83
C ALA A 151 -18.21 78.70 55.34
N GLY A 152 -17.26 79.49 55.86
CA GLY A 152 -16.78 79.41 57.24
C GLY A 152 -17.31 80.47 58.23
N SER A 153 -18.21 81.38 57.82
CA SER A 153 -18.62 82.53 58.64
C SER A 153 -20.12 82.60 59.00
N HIS A 154 -20.91 81.56 58.75
CA HIS A 154 -22.33 81.50 59.14
C HIS A 154 -22.57 80.58 60.36
N GLU A 155 -21.95 80.90 61.49
CA GLU A 155 -22.38 80.54 62.86
C GLU A 155 -21.32 81.15 63.80
N SER A 156 -21.45 82.38 64.31
CA SER A 156 -22.14 82.61 65.59
C SER A 156 -21.93 84.07 66.04
N ILE A 157 -22.78 85.02 65.63
CA ILE A 157 -23.05 86.32 66.30
C ILE A 157 -24.49 86.64 65.86
N SER A 158 -25.54 86.83 66.65
CA SER A 158 -25.81 87.47 67.95
C SER A 158 -27.26 87.02 68.31
N ASP A 159 -27.91 87.17 69.46
CA ASP A 159 -27.70 87.75 70.79
C ASP A 159 -29.07 87.60 71.47
N SER A 160 -29.12 87.23 72.76
CA SER A 160 -30.22 87.33 73.76
C SER A 160 -30.35 86.08 74.64
#